data_AF-A0A2K3E803-F1
#
_entry.id   AF-A0A2K3E803-F1
#
_cell.length_a   1.000
_cell.length_b   1.000
_cell.length_c   1.000
_cell.angle_alpha   90.00
_cell.angle_beta   90.00
_cell.angle_gamma   90.00
#
_symmetry.space_group_name_H-M   'P 1'
#
loop_
_entity.id
_entity.type
_entity.pdbx_description
1 polymer ?
#
loop_
_entity_poly.entity_id
_entity_poly.type
_entity_poly.pdbx_seq_one_letter_code
_entity_poly.pdbx_strand_id
1 'polypeptide(L)'
;MTQGHTAPEAAPSAAEVKSIEEQLLAAAAEGNAEEVSRLIELEADVDFQDEEGVSPLMRAAEGGHTAVMAALLQAGAPWNAQDSSGYCAGEYAMGSGQQEAVDMLLDFAVQAELVLGALHRRMQVGSPSFSAAANSDYLTQKLVYRGEQLLDADGEAVMMGWERPLMLRHAEVICPNAHHKHQEEEAVAAQVVESIEAMAVTEAAKAEAGPSSQAAAAASAAAGSKRRKGGHVVNVGFGLGIVDTAIQTHSPDRHTIIEAHPDVLEHMTRTGWADKPGVRILRGRWQDVLPELLAEAPYDGIFFDTYGEYYEEMREFHMHLPRLLARDGVYSFFNGLASDNIFFHMVYCRLISLELASKGLHTEYTPLAVGELGDEVWQGVRNKYWTFETYFLPEVRHEAQLESVAEGEGEGEEE
;
A
#
# COMPACT_ATOMS: atom_id res chain seq x y z
N MET A 1 86.50 11.98 -15.49
CA MET A 1 85.36 11.71 -14.60
C MET A 1 84.29 12.75 -14.86
N THR A 2 83.25 12.38 -15.60
CA THR A 2 81.91 12.98 -15.57
C THR A 2 81.00 11.94 -16.21
N GLN A 3 80.18 11.29 -15.38
CA GLN A 3 79.24 10.26 -15.79
C GLN A 3 78.00 10.92 -16.40
N GLY A 4 77.67 10.57 -17.65
CA GLY A 4 76.34 10.77 -18.21
C GLY A 4 75.55 9.47 -18.06
N HIS A 5 74.81 9.34 -16.97
CA HIS A 5 73.78 8.31 -16.84
C HIS A 5 72.54 8.80 -17.57
N THR A 6 72.29 8.27 -18.77
CA THR A 6 70.97 8.32 -19.39
C THR A 6 70.09 7.29 -18.68
N ALA A 7 69.06 7.77 -17.98
CA ALA A 7 68.03 6.92 -17.40
C ALA A 7 67.26 6.18 -18.51
N PRO A 8 66.80 4.94 -18.29
CA PRO A 8 65.91 4.29 -19.23
C PRO A 8 64.54 5.00 -19.21
N GLU A 9 64.06 5.31 -20.41
CA GLU A 9 62.73 5.81 -20.70
C GLU A 9 61.69 4.84 -20.10
N ALA A 10 60.84 5.35 -19.20
CA ALA A 10 59.79 4.55 -18.57
C ALA A 10 58.81 4.09 -19.66
N ALA A 11 58.61 2.77 -19.76
CA ALA A 11 57.56 2.20 -20.58
C ALA A 11 56.20 2.80 -20.17
N PRO A 12 55.30 3.10 -21.12
CA PRO A 12 53.94 3.53 -20.79
C PRO A 12 53.30 2.45 -19.92
N SER A 13 52.74 2.84 -18.77
CA SER A 13 51.95 1.95 -17.93
C SER A 13 50.87 1.32 -18.79
N ALA A 14 50.78 -0.02 -18.79
CA ALA A 14 49.72 -0.73 -19.47
C ALA A 14 48.38 -0.17 -18.98
N ALA A 15 47.64 0.51 -19.85
CA ALA A 15 46.26 0.84 -19.57
C ALA A 15 45.55 -0.48 -19.33
N GLU A 16 44.97 -0.66 -18.15
CA GLU A 16 44.13 -1.83 -17.85
C GLU A 16 43.05 -1.92 -18.93
N VAL A 17 43.05 -3.03 -19.67
CA VAL A 17 42.01 -3.30 -20.66
C VAL A 17 40.77 -3.61 -19.85
N LYS A 18 39.82 -2.66 -19.83
CA LYS A 18 38.55 -2.83 -19.14
C LYS A 18 37.85 -4.11 -19.62
N SER A 19 37.27 -4.87 -18.69
CA SER A 19 36.50 -6.06 -19.06
C SER A 19 35.32 -5.70 -19.98
N ILE A 20 34.72 -6.69 -20.65
CA ILE A 20 33.56 -6.42 -21.50
C ILE A 20 32.36 -5.92 -20.68
N GLU A 21 32.26 -6.37 -19.43
CA GLU A 21 31.25 -5.95 -18.46
C GLU A 21 31.49 -4.52 -17.97
N GLU A 22 32.75 -4.16 -17.67
CA GLU A 22 33.11 -2.77 -17.34
C GLU A 22 32.86 -1.80 -18.51
N GLN A 23 33.02 -2.29 -19.76
CA GLN A 23 32.64 -1.55 -20.95
C GLN A 23 31.12 -1.40 -21.06
N LEU A 24 30.35 -2.44 -20.74
CA LEU A 24 28.88 -2.42 -20.75
C LEU A 24 28.35 -1.40 -19.72
N LEU A 25 28.91 -1.41 -18.51
CA LEU A 25 28.55 -0.47 -17.45
C LEU A 25 28.84 0.98 -17.86
N ALA A 26 30.00 1.25 -18.48
CA ALA A 26 30.34 2.57 -18.99
C ALA A 26 29.43 3.02 -20.15
N ALA A 27 29.19 2.15 -21.13
CA ALA A 27 28.31 2.44 -22.26
C ALA A 27 26.87 2.71 -21.81
N ALA A 28 26.40 1.99 -20.79
CA ALA A 28 25.09 2.21 -20.21
C ALA A 28 24.97 3.56 -19.50
N ALA A 29 25.98 3.96 -18.71
CA ALA A 29 26.04 5.28 -18.08
C ALA A 29 26.07 6.44 -19.10
N GLU A 30 26.76 6.23 -20.23
CA GLU A 30 26.86 7.21 -21.31
C GLU A 30 25.61 7.27 -22.21
N GLY A 31 24.67 6.32 -22.08
CA GLY A 31 23.49 6.23 -22.93
C GLY A 31 23.78 5.72 -24.35
N ASN A 32 24.91 5.06 -24.56
CA ASN A 32 25.34 4.59 -25.87
C ASN A 32 24.67 3.26 -26.25
N ALA A 33 23.44 3.34 -26.75
CA ALA A 33 22.63 2.17 -27.11
C ALA A 33 23.26 1.27 -28.18
N GLU A 34 24.03 1.85 -29.13
CA GLU A 34 24.72 1.07 -30.17
C GLU A 34 25.81 0.20 -29.55
N GLU A 35 26.61 0.76 -28.65
CA GLU A 35 27.68 0.02 -27.98
C GLU A 35 27.12 -1.01 -27.00
N VAL A 36 26.08 -0.66 -26.24
CA VAL A 36 25.38 -1.63 -25.37
C VAL A 36 24.88 -2.83 -26.18
N SER A 37 24.22 -2.58 -27.33
CA SER A 37 23.73 -3.66 -28.20
C SER A 37 24.88 -4.53 -28.71
N ARG A 38 25.99 -3.90 -29.15
CA ARG A 38 27.19 -4.61 -29.61
C ARG A 38 27.82 -5.47 -28.50
N LEU A 39 27.83 -4.99 -27.26
CA LEU A 39 28.39 -5.72 -26.12
C LEU A 39 27.49 -6.90 -25.71
N ILE A 40 26.16 -6.73 -25.73
CA ILE A 40 25.20 -7.83 -25.54
C ILE A 40 25.37 -8.91 -26.61
N GLU A 41 25.56 -8.53 -27.88
CA GLU A 41 25.85 -9.47 -28.98
C GLU A 41 27.16 -10.24 -28.79
N LEU A 42 28.10 -9.70 -28.01
CA LEU A 42 29.34 -10.36 -27.61
C LEU A 42 29.20 -11.16 -26.30
N GLU A 43 27.98 -11.43 -25.87
CA GLU A 43 27.65 -12.19 -24.65
C GLU A 43 28.14 -11.52 -23.36
N ALA A 44 28.21 -10.18 -23.33
CA ALA A 44 28.41 -9.45 -22.07
C ALA A 44 27.29 -9.78 -21.08
N ASP A 45 27.67 -10.01 -19.82
CA ASP A 45 26.71 -10.32 -18.76
C ASP A 45 25.89 -9.07 -18.39
N VAL A 46 24.59 -9.10 -18.69
CA VAL A 46 23.66 -8.01 -18.36
C VAL A 46 23.24 -7.98 -16.89
N ASP A 47 23.53 -9.04 -16.14
CA ASP A 47 23.38 -9.16 -14.69
C ASP A 47 24.68 -8.80 -13.94
N PHE A 48 25.70 -8.31 -14.66
CA PHE A 48 26.93 -7.85 -14.02
C PHE A 48 26.66 -6.73 -13.01
N GLN A 49 27.34 -6.80 -11.87
CA GLN A 49 27.38 -5.76 -10.85
C GLN A 49 28.84 -5.43 -10.52
N ASP A 50 29.17 -4.15 -10.41
CA ASP A 50 30.50 -3.68 -10.00
C ASP A 50 30.76 -3.93 -8.49
N GLU A 51 31.90 -3.43 -7.96
CA GLU A 51 32.27 -3.65 -6.55
C GLU A 51 31.26 -3.05 -5.56
N GLU A 52 30.50 -2.04 -5.99
CA GLU A 52 29.42 -1.41 -5.21
C GLU A 52 28.06 -2.08 -5.42
N GLY A 53 27.97 -3.10 -6.27
CA GLY A 53 26.71 -3.75 -6.64
C GLY A 53 25.94 -3.03 -7.75
N VAL A 54 26.52 -2.03 -8.42
CA VAL A 54 25.79 -1.25 -9.42
C VAL A 54 25.76 -1.99 -10.75
N SER A 55 24.57 -2.17 -11.31
CA SER A 55 24.37 -2.84 -12.60
C SER A 55 24.32 -1.86 -13.78
N PRO A 56 24.54 -2.32 -15.03
CA PRO A 56 24.33 -1.49 -16.22
C PRO A 56 22.92 -0.87 -16.28
N LEU A 57 21.89 -1.60 -15.85
CA LEU A 57 20.52 -1.11 -15.84
C LEU A 57 20.33 0.05 -14.86
N MET A 58 20.97 0.00 -13.68
CA MET A 58 20.94 1.11 -12.71
C MET A 58 21.59 2.38 -13.29
N ARG A 59 22.75 2.27 -13.95
CA ARG A 59 23.41 3.41 -14.61
C ARG A 59 22.58 4.01 -15.74
N ALA A 60 21.95 3.15 -16.55
CA ALA A 60 21.05 3.60 -17.61
C ALA A 60 19.82 4.32 -17.04
N ALA A 61 19.26 3.80 -15.94
CA ALA A 61 18.10 4.38 -15.27
C ALA A 61 18.41 5.73 -14.60
N GLU A 62 19.58 5.86 -13.95
CA GLU A 62 20.08 7.13 -13.39
C GLU A 62 20.14 8.24 -14.46
N GLY A 63 20.65 7.90 -15.65
CA GLY A 63 20.74 8.81 -16.79
C GLY A 63 19.45 9.02 -17.58
N GLY A 64 18.39 8.25 -17.31
CA GLY A 64 17.13 8.29 -18.08
C GLY A 64 17.28 7.71 -19.50
N HIS A 65 18.27 6.85 -19.74
CA HIS A 65 18.62 6.32 -21.06
C HIS A 65 17.69 5.17 -21.47
N THR A 66 16.42 5.49 -21.73
CA THR A 66 15.35 4.52 -22.00
C THR A 66 15.65 3.53 -23.14
N ALA A 67 16.38 3.95 -24.18
CA ALA A 67 16.81 3.07 -25.27
C ALA A 67 17.81 1.98 -24.80
N VAL A 68 18.75 2.35 -23.92
CA VAL A 68 19.69 1.41 -23.29
C VAL A 68 18.94 0.48 -22.34
N MET A 69 18.05 1.04 -21.51
CA MET A 69 17.24 0.27 -20.56
C MET A 69 16.41 -0.80 -21.29
N ALA A 70 15.75 -0.43 -22.39
CA ALA A 70 14.99 -1.36 -23.20
C ALA A 70 15.85 -2.52 -23.74
N ALA A 71 17.06 -2.23 -24.23
CA ALA A 71 17.98 -3.26 -24.71
C ALA A 71 18.43 -4.22 -23.59
N LEU A 72 18.79 -3.68 -22.42
CA LEU A 72 19.19 -4.47 -21.26
C LEU A 72 18.05 -5.35 -20.73
N LEU A 73 16.85 -4.77 -20.57
CA LEU A 73 15.65 -5.51 -20.11
C LEU A 73 15.25 -6.62 -21.09
N GLN A 74 15.32 -6.37 -22.41
CA GLN A 74 15.07 -7.39 -23.43
C GLN A 74 16.12 -8.51 -23.42
N ALA A 75 17.35 -8.19 -23.06
CA ALA A 75 18.43 -9.16 -22.88
C ALA A 75 18.34 -9.94 -21.55
N GLY A 76 17.40 -9.60 -20.67
CA GLY A 76 17.16 -10.30 -19.41
C GLY A 76 17.85 -9.69 -18.19
N ALA A 77 18.30 -8.43 -18.26
CA ALA A 77 18.80 -7.73 -17.08
C ALA A 77 17.72 -7.71 -15.98
N PRO A 78 18.05 -8.08 -14.73
CA PRO A 78 17.08 -8.09 -13.64
C PRO A 78 16.69 -6.66 -13.25
N TRP A 79 15.41 -6.35 -13.39
CA TRP A 79 14.84 -5.06 -12.98
C TRP A 79 14.89 -4.85 -11.46
N ASN A 80 14.95 -5.95 -10.69
CA ASN A 80 14.91 -5.99 -9.23
C ASN A 80 16.27 -6.25 -8.58
N ALA A 81 17.38 -6.25 -9.34
CA ALA A 81 18.71 -6.28 -8.73
C ALA A 81 18.91 -5.03 -7.85
N GLN A 82 19.58 -5.22 -6.72
CA GLN A 82 19.88 -4.18 -5.74
C GLN A 82 21.40 -4.03 -5.58
N ASP A 83 21.84 -2.79 -5.42
CA ASP A 83 23.24 -2.50 -5.09
C ASP A 83 23.56 -2.83 -3.62
N SER A 84 24.80 -2.56 -3.19
CA SER A 84 25.24 -2.78 -1.81
C SER A 84 24.50 -1.92 -0.76
N SER A 85 23.80 -0.87 -1.19
CA SER A 85 22.97 0.02 -0.36
C SER A 85 21.48 -0.36 -0.40
N GLY A 86 21.10 -1.37 -1.19
CA GLY A 86 19.71 -1.82 -1.36
C GLY A 86 18.92 -1.08 -2.45
N TYR A 87 19.55 -0.20 -3.23
CA TYR A 87 18.88 0.54 -4.29
C TYR A 87 18.77 -0.27 -5.58
N CYS A 88 17.57 -0.31 -6.17
CA CYS A 88 17.33 -0.90 -7.48
C CYS A 88 17.32 0.16 -8.60
N ALA A 89 17.33 -0.27 -9.87
CA ALA A 89 17.32 0.65 -11.02
C ALA A 89 16.16 1.67 -10.99
N GLY A 90 15.00 1.26 -10.47
CA GLY A 90 13.85 2.16 -10.32
C GLY A 90 14.11 3.31 -9.35
N GLU A 91 14.83 3.06 -8.26
CA GLU A 91 15.17 4.09 -7.28
C GLU A 91 16.27 5.04 -7.78
N TYR A 92 17.20 4.56 -8.61
CA TYR A 92 18.15 5.44 -9.33
C TYR A 92 17.43 6.40 -10.27
N ALA A 93 16.42 5.91 -11.01
CA ALA A 93 15.59 6.76 -11.87
C ALA A 93 14.76 7.77 -11.07
N MET A 94 14.13 7.33 -9.96
CA MET A 94 13.37 8.21 -9.06
C MET A 94 14.25 9.30 -8.43
N GLY A 95 15.40 8.91 -7.87
CA GLY A 95 16.35 9.84 -7.25
C GLY A 95 16.94 10.87 -8.22
N SER A 96 17.02 10.52 -9.50
CA SER A 96 17.47 11.41 -10.58
C SER A 96 16.35 12.16 -11.30
N GLY A 97 15.08 11.95 -10.92
CA GLY A 97 13.92 12.62 -11.53
C GLY A 97 13.60 12.16 -12.96
N GLN A 98 14.00 10.95 -13.35
CA GLN A 98 13.84 10.40 -14.70
C GLN A 98 12.48 9.71 -14.87
N GLN A 99 11.39 10.48 -15.00
CA GLN A 99 10.03 9.92 -15.01
C GLN A 99 9.79 8.87 -16.10
N GLU A 100 10.28 9.08 -17.32
CA GLU A 100 10.12 8.13 -18.42
C GLU A 100 10.81 6.78 -18.14
N ALA A 101 11.94 6.81 -17.42
CA ALA A 101 12.64 5.61 -16.97
C ALA A 101 11.89 4.89 -15.84
N VAL A 102 11.30 5.64 -14.90
CA VAL A 102 10.44 5.09 -13.83
C VAL A 102 9.24 4.36 -14.45
N ASP A 103 8.54 5.01 -15.38
CA ASP A 103 7.35 4.45 -16.03
C ASP A 103 7.71 3.17 -16.81
N MET A 104 8.81 3.19 -17.58
CA MET A 104 9.28 2.01 -18.32
C MET A 104 9.62 0.84 -17.38
N LEU A 105 10.32 1.09 -16.28
CA LEU A 105 10.66 0.03 -15.32
C LEU A 105 9.43 -0.50 -14.60
N LEU A 106 8.49 0.37 -14.23
CA LEU A 106 7.26 -0.02 -13.56
C LEU A 106 6.40 -0.92 -14.46
N ASP A 107 6.22 -0.53 -15.72
CA ASP A 107 5.48 -1.31 -16.71
C ASP A 107 6.15 -2.68 -16.95
N PHE A 108 7.47 -2.70 -17.09
CA PHE A 108 8.23 -3.95 -17.27
C PHE A 108 8.10 -4.87 -16.05
N ALA A 109 8.30 -4.33 -14.84
CA ALA A 109 8.24 -5.08 -13.59
C ALA A 109 6.85 -5.68 -13.37
N VAL A 110 5.79 -4.89 -13.55
CA VAL A 110 4.40 -5.37 -13.45
C VAL A 110 4.11 -6.47 -14.47
N GLN A 111 4.57 -6.30 -15.72
CA GLN A 111 4.41 -7.34 -16.75
C GLN A 111 5.17 -8.62 -16.38
N ALA A 112 6.40 -8.50 -15.89
CA ALA A 112 7.22 -9.64 -15.46
C ALA A 112 6.53 -10.41 -14.33
N GLU A 113 6.04 -9.72 -13.30
CA GLU A 113 5.33 -10.33 -12.17
C GLU A 113 4.03 -11.01 -12.60
N LEU A 114 3.24 -10.39 -13.49
CA LEU A 114 2.03 -11.02 -14.04
C LEU A 114 2.34 -12.32 -14.79
N VAL A 115 3.40 -12.33 -15.60
CA VAL A 115 3.83 -13.52 -16.37
C VAL A 115 4.35 -14.61 -15.43
N LEU A 116 5.24 -14.27 -14.50
CA LEU A 116 5.81 -15.21 -13.53
C LEU A 116 4.72 -15.80 -12.63
N GLY A 117 3.82 -14.97 -12.11
CA GLY A 117 2.67 -15.43 -11.34
C GLY A 117 1.78 -16.37 -12.14
N ALA A 118 1.50 -16.06 -13.42
CA ALA A 118 0.71 -16.93 -14.28
C ALA A 118 1.38 -18.29 -14.56
N LEU A 119 2.70 -18.31 -14.73
CA LEU A 119 3.48 -19.54 -14.89
C LEU A 119 3.48 -20.37 -13.61
N HIS A 120 3.75 -19.73 -12.47
CA HIS A 120 3.76 -20.37 -11.16
C HIS A 120 2.45 -21.12 -10.89
N ARG A 121 1.31 -20.46 -11.14
CA ARG A 121 -0.02 -21.08 -11.00
C ARG A 121 -0.25 -22.27 -11.91
N ARG A 122 0.23 -22.22 -13.15
CA ARG A 122 0.14 -23.36 -14.08
C ARG A 122 0.99 -24.53 -13.62
N MET A 123 2.14 -24.26 -13.01
CA MET A 123 3.05 -25.29 -12.51
C MET A 123 2.57 -25.90 -11.18
N GLN A 124 1.83 -25.15 -10.37
CA GLN A 124 1.31 -25.59 -9.07
C GLN A 124 -0.01 -26.39 -9.12
N VAL A 125 -0.54 -26.72 -10.30
CA VAL A 125 -1.73 -27.60 -10.41
C VAL A 125 -1.42 -28.98 -9.81
N GLY A 126 -1.76 -29.17 -8.53
CA GLY A 126 -1.59 -30.43 -7.79
C GLY A 126 -0.79 -30.36 -6.48
N SER A 127 -0.24 -29.21 -6.07
CA SER A 127 0.44 -29.03 -4.78
C SER A 127 -0.36 -28.10 -3.86
N PRO A 128 -0.40 -28.33 -2.53
CA PRO A 128 -0.97 -27.34 -1.60
C PRO A 128 -0.28 -25.98 -1.79
N SER A 129 -1.03 -24.88 -1.66
CA SER A 129 -0.46 -23.54 -1.63
C SER A 129 0.59 -23.46 -0.52
N PHE A 130 1.79 -22.98 -0.85
CA PHE A 130 2.84 -22.67 0.15
C PHE A 130 2.34 -21.67 1.20
N SER A 131 1.39 -20.79 0.85
CA SER A 131 0.88 -19.74 1.74
C SER A 131 0.04 -20.31 2.90
N ALA A 132 -0.80 -21.31 2.61
CA ALA A 132 -1.71 -21.89 3.60
C ALA A 132 -0.95 -22.58 4.75
N ALA A 133 0.31 -23.00 4.52
CA ALA A 133 1.18 -23.54 5.55
C ALA A 133 1.74 -22.44 6.48
N ALA A 134 2.12 -21.29 5.94
CA ALA A 134 2.78 -20.25 6.73
C ALA A 134 1.81 -19.48 7.65
N ASN A 135 0.58 -19.19 7.21
CA ASN A 135 -0.45 -18.63 8.11
C ASN A 135 -0.86 -19.66 9.18
N SER A 136 -0.88 -20.95 8.85
CA SER A 136 -1.11 -22.01 9.85
C SER A 136 0.00 -22.08 10.91
N ASP A 137 1.25 -21.81 10.53
CA ASP A 137 2.36 -21.74 11.49
C ASP A 137 2.18 -20.54 12.43
N TYR A 138 1.86 -19.34 11.90
CA TYR A 138 1.57 -18.16 12.73
C TYR A 138 0.49 -18.43 13.78
N LEU A 139 -0.65 -19.01 13.38
CA LEU A 139 -1.77 -19.27 14.30
C LEU A 139 -1.45 -20.28 15.41
N THR A 140 -0.29 -20.95 15.36
CA THR A 140 0.19 -21.86 16.41
C THR A 140 1.28 -21.26 17.29
N GLN A 141 1.83 -20.11 16.92
CA GLN A 141 2.89 -19.45 17.68
C GLN A 141 2.33 -18.77 18.92
N LYS A 142 3.22 -18.41 19.85
CA LYS A 142 2.86 -17.68 21.06
C LYS A 142 3.08 -16.19 20.85
N LEU A 143 2.09 -15.38 21.19
CA LEU A 143 2.23 -13.92 21.08
C LEU A 143 2.63 -13.27 22.40
N VAL A 144 3.38 -12.18 22.29
CA VAL A 144 3.89 -11.41 23.41
C VAL A 144 3.45 -9.95 23.28
N TYR A 145 2.59 -9.52 24.20
CA TYR A 145 2.22 -8.10 24.35
C TYR A 145 3.30 -7.34 25.13
N ARG A 146 3.82 -6.25 24.56
CA ARG A 146 4.76 -5.32 25.21
C ARG A 146 4.32 -3.87 24.98
N GLY A 147 3.45 -3.36 25.84
CA GLY A 147 2.93 -1.99 25.71
C GLY A 147 2.13 -1.85 24.41
N GLU A 148 2.65 -1.04 23.47
CA GLU A 148 2.07 -0.86 22.14
C GLU A 148 2.69 -1.78 21.06
N GLN A 149 3.40 -2.83 21.45
CA GLN A 149 3.93 -3.84 20.52
C GLN A 149 3.25 -5.18 20.76
N LEU A 150 2.90 -5.86 19.66
CA LEU A 150 2.53 -7.27 19.64
C LEU A 150 3.58 -8.01 18.82
N LEU A 151 4.28 -8.95 19.44
CA LEU A 151 5.36 -9.71 18.82
C LEU A 151 5.01 -11.20 18.77
N ASP A 152 5.55 -11.90 17.78
CA ASP A 152 5.50 -13.36 17.71
C ASP A 152 6.54 -14.02 18.64
N ALA A 153 6.69 -15.34 18.53
CA ALA A 153 7.63 -16.10 19.35
C ALA A 153 9.10 -15.86 18.97
N ASP A 154 9.37 -15.41 17.74
CA ASP A 154 10.69 -15.13 17.19
C ASP A 154 11.13 -13.67 17.37
N GLY A 155 10.23 -12.84 17.91
CA GLY A 155 10.44 -11.41 18.13
C GLY A 155 10.18 -10.56 16.88
N GLU A 156 9.51 -11.11 15.87
CA GLU A 156 9.02 -10.34 14.73
C GLU A 156 7.78 -9.54 15.15
N ALA A 157 7.65 -8.34 14.58
CA ALA A 157 6.50 -7.49 14.84
C ALA A 157 5.25 -8.03 14.16
N VAL A 158 4.19 -8.27 14.93
CA VAL A 158 2.87 -8.67 14.44
C VAL A 158 1.96 -7.45 14.24
N MET A 159 1.97 -6.53 15.20
CA MET A 159 1.29 -5.24 15.10
C MET A 159 1.96 -4.23 16.01
N MET A 160 2.04 -2.96 15.60
CA MET A 160 2.77 -1.93 16.31
C MET A 160 1.95 -0.65 16.50
N GLY A 161 2.17 0.05 17.61
CA GLY A 161 1.45 1.27 17.95
C GLY A 161 1.61 2.43 16.96
N TRP A 162 2.74 2.49 16.24
CA TRP A 162 3.01 3.55 15.26
C TRP A 162 2.02 3.51 14.09
N GLU A 163 1.39 2.36 13.82
CA GLU A 163 0.40 2.18 12.75
C GLU A 163 -0.93 2.86 13.07
N ARG A 164 -1.12 3.34 14.31
CA ARG A 164 -2.38 3.93 14.80
C ARG A 164 -2.96 5.02 13.89
N PRO A 165 -2.20 6.02 13.42
CA PRO A 165 -2.74 7.03 12.50
C PRO A 165 -3.25 6.40 11.20
N LEU A 166 -2.57 5.37 10.69
CA LEU A 166 -2.99 4.65 9.48
C LEU A 166 -4.28 3.88 9.71
N MET A 167 -4.37 3.14 10.82
CA MET A 167 -5.56 2.37 11.20
C MET A 167 -6.81 3.25 11.41
N LEU A 168 -6.63 4.48 11.91
CA LEU A 168 -7.71 5.46 12.03
C LEU A 168 -8.22 5.87 10.64
N ARG A 169 -7.31 6.18 9.71
CA ARG A 169 -7.67 6.52 8.32
C ARG A 169 -8.37 5.37 7.59
N HIS A 170 -7.90 4.13 7.80
CA HIS A 170 -8.58 2.92 7.32
C HIS A 170 -10.01 2.82 7.82
N ALA A 171 -10.23 2.98 9.13
CA ALA A 171 -11.57 2.95 9.71
C ALA A 171 -12.48 4.06 9.17
N GLU A 172 -11.93 5.25 8.94
CA GLU A 172 -12.67 6.37 8.36
C GLU A 172 -13.13 6.07 6.92
N VAL A 173 -12.30 5.47 6.07
CA VAL A 173 -12.69 5.21 4.67
C VAL A 173 -13.69 4.05 4.54
N ILE A 174 -13.57 3.01 5.39
CA ILE A 174 -14.45 1.84 5.31
C ILE A 174 -15.78 2.00 6.05
N CYS A 175 -15.88 2.93 7.00
CA CYS A 175 -17.11 3.12 7.76
C CYS A 175 -18.07 4.11 7.05
N PRO A 176 -19.31 3.70 6.71
CA PRO A 176 -20.25 4.52 5.92
C PRO A 176 -20.65 5.88 6.52
N ASN A 177 -20.30 6.14 7.78
CA ASN A 177 -20.65 7.32 8.55
C ASN A 177 -19.51 8.32 8.75
N ALA A 178 -18.28 8.00 8.34
CA ALA A 178 -17.13 8.85 8.66
C ALA A 178 -17.25 10.26 8.05
N HIS A 179 -17.78 10.38 6.83
CA HIS A 179 -17.98 11.68 6.18
C HIS A 179 -19.04 12.55 6.87
N HIS A 180 -20.05 11.95 7.53
CA HIS A 180 -21.06 12.72 8.26
C HIS A 180 -20.54 13.24 9.60
N LYS A 181 -19.70 12.48 10.30
CA LYS A 181 -19.11 12.93 11.57
C LYS A 181 -18.12 14.06 11.38
N HIS A 182 -17.26 13.98 10.34
CA HIS A 182 -16.31 15.06 10.06
C HIS A 182 -17.02 16.36 9.67
N GLN A 183 -18.11 16.28 8.88
CA GLN A 183 -18.95 17.43 8.54
C GLN A 183 -19.77 17.96 9.72
N GLU A 184 -20.27 17.09 10.61
CA GLU A 184 -20.97 17.51 11.84
C GLU A 184 -19.99 18.14 12.84
N GLU A 185 -18.78 17.60 13.00
CA GLU A 185 -17.74 18.16 13.88
C GLU A 185 -17.18 19.47 13.32
N GLU A 186 -16.95 19.58 12.01
CA GLU A 186 -16.63 20.87 11.36
C GLU A 186 -17.79 21.86 11.45
N ALA A 187 -19.04 21.42 11.28
CA ALA A 187 -20.20 22.31 11.39
C ALA A 187 -20.43 22.77 12.85
N VAL A 188 -20.18 21.91 13.83
CA VAL A 188 -20.23 22.26 15.26
C VAL A 188 -19.05 23.17 15.62
N ALA A 189 -17.84 22.89 15.13
CA ALA A 189 -16.69 23.77 15.32
C ALA A 189 -16.91 25.13 14.65
N ALA A 190 -17.45 25.16 13.43
CA ALA A 190 -17.83 26.38 12.72
C ALA A 190 -18.95 27.13 13.46
N GLN A 191 -19.96 26.45 13.99
CA GLN A 191 -21.00 27.08 14.83
C GLN A 191 -20.45 27.59 16.16
N VAL A 192 -19.46 26.94 16.75
CA VAL A 192 -18.79 27.40 17.96
C VAL A 192 -17.93 28.63 17.66
N VAL A 193 -17.20 28.65 16.54
CA VAL A 193 -16.44 29.82 16.07
C VAL A 193 -17.39 30.97 15.75
N GLU A 194 -18.46 30.72 14.99
CA GLU A 194 -19.48 31.71 14.65
C GLU A 194 -20.22 32.21 15.91
N SER A 195 -20.42 31.37 16.93
CA SER A 195 -20.98 31.78 18.23
C SER A 195 -19.98 32.61 19.04
N ILE A 196 -18.68 32.28 19.02
CA ILE A 196 -17.63 33.06 19.69
C ILE A 196 -17.46 34.42 19.01
N GLU A 197 -17.49 34.45 17.67
CA GLU A 197 -17.47 35.68 16.87
C GLU A 197 -18.73 36.51 17.08
N ALA A 198 -19.91 35.89 17.11
CA ALA A 198 -21.17 36.57 17.44
C ALA A 198 -21.18 37.11 18.88
N MET A 199 -20.56 36.40 19.83
CA MET A 199 -20.36 36.86 21.21
C MET A 199 -19.37 38.03 21.29
N ALA A 200 -18.34 38.05 20.44
CA ALA A 200 -17.41 39.19 20.31
C ALA A 200 -18.07 40.40 19.64
N VAL A 201 -19.02 40.19 18.72
CA VAL A 201 -19.78 41.25 18.04
C VAL A 201 -20.94 41.78 18.91
N THR A 202 -21.46 41.00 19.86
CA THR A 202 -22.55 41.43 20.77
C THR A 202 -22.09 42.30 21.95
N GLU A 203 -20.78 42.46 22.21
CA GLU A 203 -20.29 43.57 23.04
C GLU A 203 -20.29 44.93 22.29
N ALA A 204 -20.50 44.94 20.96
CA ALA A 204 -20.44 46.15 20.14
C ALA A 204 -21.78 46.65 19.57
N ALA A 205 -22.91 45.93 19.73
CA ALA A 205 -24.19 46.37 19.15
C ALA A 205 -25.41 46.03 20.01
N LYS A 206 -25.74 46.93 20.95
CA LYS A 206 -27.14 47.14 21.37
C LYS A 206 -27.78 48.14 20.43
N ALA A 207 -28.74 47.71 19.60
CA ALA A 207 -30.07 48.31 19.44
C ALA A 207 -30.86 47.72 18.23
N GLU A 208 -32.16 47.53 18.44
CA GLU A 208 -33.29 47.46 17.48
C GLU A 208 -33.67 46.13 16.78
N ALA A 209 -34.58 45.42 17.47
CA ALA A 209 -35.91 44.92 17.05
C ALA A 209 -36.20 44.30 15.66
N GLY A 210 -36.80 43.09 15.70
CA GLY A 210 -38.01 42.73 14.92
C GLY A 210 -37.92 41.47 14.05
N PRO A 211 -38.78 40.43 14.24
CA PRO A 211 -38.61 39.13 13.59
C PRO A 211 -39.42 39.00 12.28
N SER A 212 -38.86 38.33 11.27
CA SER A 212 -39.64 37.81 10.15
C SER A 212 -39.24 36.37 9.79
N SER A 213 -40.26 35.54 9.75
CA SER A 213 -40.30 34.12 9.39
C SER A 213 -39.91 33.86 7.93
N GLN A 214 -39.23 32.74 7.68
CA GLN A 214 -39.64 31.77 6.65
C GLN A 214 -38.81 30.47 6.80
N ALA A 215 -39.41 29.52 7.51
CA ALA A 215 -39.11 28.10 7.36
C ALA A 215 -40.09 27.52 6.34
N ALA A 216 -39.65 26.48 5.62
CA ALA A 216 -40.37 25.61 4.68
C ALA A 216 -40.12 25.86 3.19
N ALA A 217 -38.98 25.35 2.70
CA ALA A 217 -38.80 24.95 1.29
C ALA A 217 -37.63 23.96 1.14
N ALA A 218 -37.70 22.77 1.76
CA ALA A 218 -36.80 21.65 1.45
C ALA A 218 -37.37 20.33 2.00
N ALA A 219 -38.58 19.97 1.56
CA ALA A 219 -39.20 18.69 1.92
C ALA A 219 -39.93 18.11 0.71
N SER A 220 -39.19 17.76 -0.35
CA SER A 220 -39.69 16.91 -1.44
C SER A 220 -38.57 16.46 -2.38
N ALA A 221 -37.59 15.68 -1.89
CA ALA A 221 -36.67 14.92 -2.76
C ALA A 221 -35.96 13.75 -2.03
N ALA A 222 -36.59 13.13 -1.04
CA ALA A 222 -36.00 12.01 -0.29
C ALA A 222 -36.95 10.81 -0.25
N ALA A 223 -37.14 10.20 -1.41
CA ALA A 223 -37.61 8.82 -1.53
C ALA A 223 -36.52 7.98 -2.23
N GLY A 224 -35.29 8.11 -1.75
CA GLY A 224 -34.19 7.17 -1.99
C GLY A 224 -33.95 6.36 -0.72
N SER A 225 -33.62 5.08 -0.89
CA SER A 225 -33.31 4.08 0.15
C SER A 225 -32.87 4.68 1.50
N LYS A 226 -33.54 4.32 2.61
CA LYS A 226 -33.07 4.62 3.97
C LYS A 226 -31.68 3.97 4.14
N ARG A 227 -30.61 4.73 3.87
CA ARG A 227 -29.23 4.32 4.14
C ARG A 227 -29.15 3.88 5.61
N ARG A 228 -28.60 2.69 5.84
CA ARG A 228 -28.38 2.16 7.19
C ARG A 228 -27.48 3.14 7.94
N LYS A 229 -27.84 3.45 9.19
CA LYS A 229 -27.13 4.46 9.98
C LYS A 229 -25.80 3.96 10.55
N GLY A 230 -25.52 2.66 10.60
CA GLY A 230 -24.25 2.12 11.10
C GLY A 230 -23.48 1.28 10.06
N GLY A 231 -24.19 0.63 9.14
CA GLY A 231 -23.57 -0.24 8.14
C GLY A 231 -22.96 -1.51 8.72
N HIS A 232 -22.51 -2.40 7.83
CA HIS A 232 -21.89 -3.69 8.12
C HIS A 232 -20.41 -3.63 7.77
N VAL A 233 -19.55 -3.69 8.78
CA VAL A 233 -18.10 -3.66 8.61
C VAL A 233 -17.51 -4.99 9.03
N VAL A 234 -16.55 -5.50 8.27
CA VAL A 234 -15.74 -6.67 8.64
C VAL A 234 -14.27 -6.30 8.67
N ASN A 235 -13.58 -6.75 9.72
CA ASN A 235 -12.14 -6.76 9.84
C ASN A 235 -11.64 -8.21 9.69
N VAL A 236 -10.72 -8.43 8.75
CA VAL A 236 -10.03 -9.69 8.50
C VAL A 236 -8.64 -9.60 9.10
N GLY A 237 -8.47 -10.22 10.26
CA GLY A 237 -7.31 -10.03 11.13
C GLY A 237 -7.68 -9.31 12.43
N PHE A 238 -6.84 -9.46 13.45
CA PHE A 238 -6.94 -8.69 14.70
C PHE A 238 -5.62 -8.76 15.46
N GLY A 239 -4.88 -7.65 15.52
CA GLY A 239 -3.66 -7.54 16.32
C GLY A 239 -3.92 -6.92 17.70
N LEU A 240 -3.48 -5.67 17.87
CA LEU A 240 -3.72 -4.83 19.06
C LEU A 240 -5.16 -4.27 19.14
N GLY A 241 -6.02 -4.57 18.15
CA GLY A 241 -7.39 -4.06 18.08
C GLY A 241 -7.48 -2.55 17.81
N ILE A 242 -6.45 -1.98 17.18
CA ILE A 242 -6.36 -0.53 16.90
C ILE A 242 -7.44 -0.13 15.89
N VAL A 243 -7.47 -0.79 14.72
CA VAL A 243 -8.48 -0.55 13.69
C VAL A 243 -9.88 -0.88 14.19
N ASP A 244 -10.04 -1.96 14.96
CA ASP A 244 -11.32 -2.36 15.54
C ASP A 244 -11.87 -1.31 16.49
N THR A 245 -11.00 -0.74 17.33
CA THR A 245 -11.36 0.35 18.23
C THR A 245 -11.79 1.57 17.44
N ALA A 246 -11.08 1.90 16.35
CA ALA A 246 -11.44 2.99 15.45
C ALA A 246 -12.79 2.75 14.78
N ILE A 247 -13.03 1.57 14.20
CA ILE A 247 -14.32 1.16 13.60
C ILE A 247 -15.47 1.34 14.60
N GLN A 248 -15.27 0.91 15.85
CA GLN A 248 -16.30 1.06 16.90
C GLN A 248 -16.65 2.52 17.21
N THR A 249 -15.75 3.48 16.98
CA THR A 249 -16.08 4.91 17.15
C THR A 249 -17.11 5.38 16.12
N HIS A 250 -17.27 4.69 14.98
CA HIS A 250 -18.26 5.01 13.95
C HIS A 250 -19.62 4.32 14.17
N SER A 251 -19.79 3.60 15.28
CA SER A 251 -21.03 2.93 15.70
C SER A 251 -21.66 2.05 14.61
N PRO A 252 -20.95 1.03 14.08
CA PRO A 252 -21.50 0.17 13.05
C PRO A 252 -22.70 -0.63 13.55
N ASP A 253 -23.64 -0.95 12.66
CA ASP A 253 -24.78 -1.83 13.00
C ASP A 253 -24.25 -3.23 13.33
N ARG A 254 -23.18 -3.63 12.62
CA ARG A 254 -22.49 -4.90 12.79
C ARG A 254 -21.01 -4.72 12.48
N HIS A 255 -20.18 -5.14 13.42
CA HIS A 255 -18.73 -5.21 13.30
C HIS A 255 -18.29 -6.67 13.42
N THR A 256 -17.95 -7.29 12.30
CA THR A 256 -17.51 -8.69 12.26
C THR A 256 -16.00 -8.74 12.31
N ILE A 257 -15.43 -9.52 13.22
CA ILE A 257 -13.99 -9.73 13.36
C ILE A 257 -13.72 -11.19 13.05
N ILE A 258 -12.80 -11.46 12.13
CA ILE A 258 -12.41 -12.81 11.72
C ILE A 258 -10.88 -12.97 11.79
N GLU A 259 -10.41 -14.21 11.85
CA GLU A 259 -8.97 -14.54 11.84
C GLU A 259 -8.12 -13.90 12.95
N ALA A 260 -8.73 -13.62 14.10
CA ALA A 260 -7.95 -13.27 15.28
C ALA A 260 -7.12 -14.48 15.76
N HIS A 261 -5.83 -14.25 16.01
CA HIS A 261 -4.93 -15.26 16.58
C HIS A 261 -5.49 -15.85 17.89
N PRO A 262 -5.29 -17.14 18.23
CA PRO A 262 -5.81 -17.75 19.46
C PRO A 262 -5.52 -16.96 20.76
N ASP A 263 -4.26 -16.52 20.95
CA ASP A 263 -3.87 -15.68 22.10
C ASP A 263 -4.59 -14.31 22.10
N VAL A 264 -4.84 -13.74 20.92
CA VAL A 264 -5.62 -12.51 20.75
C VAL A 264 -7.08 -12.76 21.13
N LEU A 265 -7.68 -13.86 20.70
CA LEU A 265 -9.05 -14.24 21.06
C LEU A 265 -9.23 -14.38 22.57
N GLU A 266 -8.24 -14.94 23.27
CA GLU A 266 -8.23 -14.99 24.74
C GLU A 266 -8.15 -13.56 25.33
N HIS A 267 -7.29 -12.71 24.79
CA HIS A 267 -7.17 -11.31 25.19
C HIS A 267 -8.48 -10.52 24.97
N MET A 268 -9.13 -10.69 23.83
CA MET A 268 -10.43 -10.09 23.50
C MET A 268 -11.51 -10.53 24.48
N THR A 269 -11.52 -11.82 24.85
CA THR A 269 -12.46 -12.35 25.84
C THR A 269 -12.25 -11.68 27.20
N ARG A 270 -11.00 -11.51 27.63
CA ARG A 270 -10.65 -10.85 28.90
C ARG A 270 -10.97 -9.36 28.92
N THR A 271 -10.90 -8.69 27.77
CA THR A 271 -11.17 -7.24 27.65
C THR A 271 -12.63 -6.92 27.31
N GLY A 272 -13.50 -7.93 27.22
CA GLY A 272 -14.93 -7.73 26.99
C GLY A 272 -15.28 -7.32 25.56
N TRP A 273 -14.43 -7.67 24.57
CA TRP A 273 -14.67 -7.30 23.17
C TRP A 273 -15.95 -7.91 22.60
N ALA A 274 -16.26 -9.15 22.99
CA ALA A 274 -17.47 -9.85 22.57
C ALA A 274 -18.76 -9.19 23.09
N ASP A 275 -18.67 -8.36 24.14
CA ASP A 275 -19.82 -7.69 24.76
C ASP A 275 -20.08 -6.29 24.16
N LYS A 276 -19.21 -5.80 23.27
CA LYS A 276 -19.36 -4.48 22.65
C LYS A 276 -20.55 -4.46 21.66
N PRO A 277 -21.25 -3.32 21.53
CA PRO A 277 -22.40 -3.21 20.64
C PRO A 277 -22.07 -3.57 19.18
N GLY A 278 -22.88 -4.44 18.59
CA GLY A 278 -22.75 -4.84 17.18
C GLY A 278 -21.55 -5.73 16.87
N VAL A 279 -20.68 -6.03 17.84
CA VAL A 279 -19.50 -6.87 17.62
C VAL A 279 -19.90 -8.34 17.50
N ARG A 280 -19.32 -9.01 16.50
CA ARG A 280 -19.39 -10.45 16.32
C ARG A 280 -18.01 -10.99 15.96
N ILE A 281 -17.58 -12.01 16.66
CA ILE A 281 -16.28 -12.65 16.44
C ILE A 281 -16.54 -14.01 15.80
N LEU A 282 -16.02 -14.22 14.59
CA LEU A 282 -15.99 -15.54 13.95
C LEU A 282 -14.59 -16.14 14.15
N ARG A 283 -14.54 -17.36 14.69
CA ARG A 283 -13.29 -18.04 15.01
C ARG A 283 -12.84 -18.89 13.83
N GLY A 284 -11.54 -18.87 13.56
CA GLY A 284 -10.93 -19.57 12.44
C GLY A 284 -10.46 -18.61 11.36
N ARG A 285 -9.87 -19.16 10.31
CA ARG A 285 -9.37 -18.38 9.18
C ARG A 285 -10.50 -17.87 8.32
N TRP A 286 -10.27 -16.82 7.55
CA TRP A 286 -11.25 -16.26 6.63
C TRP A 286 -11.74 -17.31 5.63
N GLN A 287 -10.89 -18.24 5.18
CA GLN A 287 -11.29 -19.34 4.29
C GLN A 287 -12.31 -20.27 4.94
N ASP A 288 -12.12 -20.54 6.24
CA ASP A 288 -12.97 -21.49 6.99
C ASP A 288 -14.37 -20.89 7.21
N VAL A 289 -14.45 -19.57 7.39
CA VAL A 289 -15.72 -18.85 7.65
C VAL A 289 -16.30 -18.20 6.39
N LEU A 290 -15.61 -18.27 5.24
CA LEU A 290 -16.04 -17.67 3.98
C LEU A 290 -17.48 -18.07 3.56
N PRO A 291 -17.93 -19.34 3.70
CA PRO A 291 -19.31 -19.70 3.39
C PRO A 291 -20.33 -18.97 4.26
N GLU A 292 -20.00 -18.69 5.52
CA GLU A 292 -20.84 -17.93 6.45
C GLU A 292 -20.87 -16.44 6.04
N LEU A 293 -19.73 -15.85 5.69
CA LEU A 293 -19.64 -14.47 5.19
C LEU A 293 -20.45 -14.27 3.90
N LEU A 294 -20.34 -15.20 2.95
CA LEU A 294 -21.06 -15.14 1.66
C LEU A 294 -22.56 -15.42 1.78
N ALA A 295 -23.01 -16.00 2.88
CA ALA A 295 -24.44 -16.20 3.15
C ALA A 295 -25.12 -14.95 3.70
N GLU A 296 -24.34 -13.94 4.11
CA GLU A 296 -24.83 -12.71 4.70
C GLU A 296 -25.05 -11.61 3.66
N ALA A 297 -25.67 -10.51 4.07
CA ALA A 297 -25.68 -9.31 3.26
C ALA A 297 -24.24 -8.83 3.04
N PRO A 298 -23.89 -8.34 1.83
CA PRO A 298 -22.59 -7.75 1.56
C PRO A 298 -22.23 -6.65 2.56
N TYR A 299 -20.93 -6.50 2.80
CA TYR A 299 -20.38 -5.56 3.76
C TYR A 299 -20.23 -4.17 3.14
N ASP A 300 -20.61 -3.14 3.90
CA ASP A 300 -20.40 -1.74 3.54
C ASP A 300 -18.93 -1.31 3.74
N GLY A 301 -18.20 -2.02 4.59
CA GLY A 301 -16.77 -1.81 4.83
C GLY A 301 -16.04 -3.13 5.04
N ILE A 302 -14.89 -3.30 4.39
CA ILE A 302 -14.01 -4.47 4.57
C ILE A 302 -12.60 -3.94 4.82
N PHE A 303 -11.98 -4.32 5.94
CA PHE A 303 -10.56 -4.13 6.19
C PHE A 303 -9.85 -5.48 6.21
N PHE A 304 -8.70 -5.58 5.56
CA PHE A 304 -7.89 -6.80 5.51
C PHE A 304 -6.46 -6.51 5.98
N ASP A 305 -6.05 -7.19 7.05
CA ASP A 305 -4.78 -7.03 7.74
C ASP A 305 -4.44 -8.33 8.48
N THR A 306 -4.12 -9.37 7.71
CA THR A 306 -3.76 -10.68 8.28
C THR A 306 -2.26 -10.71 8.52
N TYR A 307 -1.79 -11.25 9.64
CA TYR A 307 -0.34 -11.39 9.81
C TYR A 307 0.22 -12.50 8.91
N GLY A 308 1.40 -12.27 8.32
CA GLY A 308 2.07 -13.24 7.45
C GLY A 308 1.60 -13.20 6.00
N GLU A 309 1.20 -12.03 5.50
CA GLU A 309 0.66 -11.84 4.15
C GLU A 309 1.65 -12.25 3.06
N TYR A 310 1.49 -13.47 2.58
CA TYR A 310 1.90 -13.75 1.21
C TYR A 310 0.87 -13.11 0.30
N TYR A 311 1.36 -12.37 -0.69
CA TYR A 311 0.54 -11.73 -1.72
C TYR A 311 -0.56 -12.66 -2.30
N GLU A 312 -0.29 -13.97 -2.40
CA GLU A 312 -1.26 -14.95 -2.88
C GLU A 312 -2.49 -15.16 -1.96
N GLU A 313 -2.40 -14.97 -0.63
CA GLU A 313 -3.58 -15.07 0.26
C GLU A 313 -4.52 -13.89 0.08
N MET A 314 -3.95 -12.69 0.05
CA MET A 314 -4.69 -11.45 -0.24
C MET A 314 -5.40 -11.56 -1.59
N ARG A 315 -4.68 -12.07 -2.59
CA ARG A 315 -5.20 -12.31 -3.93
C ARG A 315 -6.31 -13.36 -3.98
N GLU A 316 -6.22 -14.43 -3.17
CA GLU A 316 -7.29 -15.41 -3.01
C GLU A 316 -8.54 -14.75 -2.42
N PHE A 317 -8.38 -13.95 -1.37
CA PHE A 317 -9.47 -13.18 -0.77
C PHE A 317 -10.11 -12.21 -1.78
N HIS A 318 -9.30 -11.52 -2.60
CA HIS A 318 -9.78 -10.61 -3.65
C HIS A 318 -10.70 -11.29 -4.67
N MET A 319 -10.60 -12.61 -4.89
CA MET A 319 -11.54 -13.34 -5.75
C MET A 319 -12.98 -13.31 -5.24
N HIS A 320 -13.17 -13.09 -3.94
CA HIS A 320 -14.47 -13.09 -3.29
C HIS A 320 -15.05 -11.68 -3.07
N LEU A 321 -14.22 -10.63 -3.19
CA LEU A 321 -14.63 -9.23 -3.01
C LEU A 321 -15.86 -8.82 -3.85
N PRO A 322 -16.01 -9.19 -5.13
CA PRO A 322 -17.20 -8.80 -5.91
C PRO A 322 -18.53 -9.27 -5.31
N ARG A 323 -18.50 -10.31 -4.46
CA ARG A 323 -19.68 -10.83 -3.76
C ARG A 323 -19.76 -10.36 -2.31
N LEU A 324 -18.61 -10.16 -1.65
CA LEU A 324 -18.54 -9.75 -0.25
C LEU A 324 -18.77 -8.25 -0.07
N LEU A 325 -18.33 -7.43 -1.01
CA LEU A 325 -18.39 -5.97 -0.93
C LEU A 325 -19.73 -5.46 -1.48
N ALA A 326 -20.45 -4.68 -0.66
CA ALA A 326 -21.66 -4.00 -1.09
C ALA A 326 -21.38 -3.07 -2.29
N ARG A 327 -22.42 -2.78 -3.09
CA ARG A 327 -22.30 -1.91 -4.27
C ARG A 327 -21.67 -0.56 -3.94
N ASP A 328 -22.03 0.00 -2.77
CA ASP A 328 -21.49 1.28 -2.27
C ASP A 328 -20.46 1.11 -1.16
N GLY A 329 -19.96 -0.11 -0.97
CA GLY A 329 -19.00 -0.43 0.08
C GLY A 329 -17.57 -0.06 -0.30
N VAL A 330 -16.71 0.03 0.71
CA VAL A 330 -15.28 0.29 0.56
C VAL A 330 -14.48 -0.88 1.11
N TYR A 331 -13.57 -1.39 0.29
CA TYR A 331 -12.53 -2.31 0.72
C TYR A 331 -11.22 -1.55 0.92
N SER A 332 -10.54 -1.84 2.01
CA SER A 332 -9.19 -1.35 2.27
C SER A 332 -8.37 -2.45 2.95
N PHE A 333 -7.05 -2.30 2.93
CA PHE A 333 -6.13 -3.29 3.49
C PHE A 333 -4.85 -2.65 3.99
N PHE A 334 -4.15 -3.30 4.91
CA PHE A 334 -2.83 -2.85 5.31
C PHE A 334 -1.84 -3.04 4.15
N ASN A 335 -1.49 -1.94 3.49
CA ASN A 335 -0.58 -1.95 2.34
C ASN A 335 0.90 -2.05 2.78
N GLY A 336 1.30 -3.23 3.27
CA GLY A 336 2.64 -3.53 3.80
C GLY A 336 3.62 -4.19 2.82
N LEU A 337 3.22 -4.45 1.57
CA LEU A 337 4.02 -5.23 0.62
C LEU A 337 5.27 -4.48 0.16
N ALA A 338 6.44 -5.14 0.21
CA ALA A 338 7.74 -4.57 -0.16
C ALA A 338 8.04 -3.23 0.54
N SER A 339 7.71 -3.16 1.82
CA SER A 339 7.83 -1.98 2.68
C SER A 339 9.27 -1.51 2.97
N ASP A 340 10.27 -2.25 2.46
CA ASP A 340 11.69 -1.94 2.51
C ASP A 340 12.22 -1.27 1.24
N ASN A 341 11.49 -1.33 0.13
CA ASN A 341 11.86 -0.74 -1.16
C ASN A 341 10.67 -0.04 -1.83
N ILE A 342 10.75 1.29 -1.97
CA ILE A 342 9.63 2.10 -2.47
C ILE A 342 9.24 1.75 -3.92
N PHE A 343 10.22 1.41 -4.76
CA PHE A 343 9.93 1.06 -6.16
C PHE A 343 9.21 -0.29 -6.24
N PHE A 344 9.66 -1.28 -5.48
CA PHE A 344 8.97 -2.58 -5.39
C PHE A 344 7.57 -2.43 -4.81
N HIS A 345 7.40 -1.57 -3.81
CA HIS A 345 6.08 -1.22 -3.27
C HIS A 345 5.15 -0.66 -4.35
N MET A 346 5.64 0.26 -5.19
CA MET A 346 4.87 0.80 -6.32
C MET A 346 4.49 -0.27 -7.36
N VAL A 347 5.39 -1.24 -7.63
CA VAL A 347 5.09 -2.40 -8.49
C VAL A 347 3.90 -3.19 -7.92
N TYR A 348 3.91 -3.52 -6.62
CA TYR A 348 2.80 -4.23 -5.97
C TYR A 348 1.50 -3.41 -5.97
N CYS A 349 1.56 -2.10 -5.71
CA CYS A 349 0.39 -1.23 -5.79
C CYS A 349 -0.27 -1.32 -7.17
N ARG A 350 0.53 -1.25 -8.25
CA ARG A 350 0.03 -1.34 -9.63
C ARG A 350 -0.48 -2.74 -9.97
N LEU A 351 0.21 -3.77 -9.51
CA LEU A 351 -0.20 -5.17 -9.69
C LEU A 351 -1.57 -5.42 -9.06
N ILE A 352 -1.76 -5.03 -7.79
CA ILE A 352 -3.03 -5.15 -7.07
C ILE A 352 -4.14 -4.37 -7.78
N SER A 353 -3.88 -3.14 -8.22
CA SER A 353 -4.86 -2.35 -8.98
C SER A 353 -5.34 -3.07 -10.24
N LEU A 354 -4.43 -3.63 -11.04
CA LEU A 354 -4.78 -4.36 -12.26
C LEU A 354 -5.59 -5.63 -11.95
N GLU A 355 -5.22 -6.35 -10.88
CA GLU A 355 -5.94 -7.54 -10.48
C GLU A 355 -7.34 -7.25 -9.96
N LEU A 356 -7.52 -6.20 -9.17
CA LEU A 356 -8.82 -5.75 -8.70
C LEU A 356 -9.66 -5.19 -9.85
N ALA A 357 -9.05 -4.46 -10.79
CA ALA A 357 -9.72 -3.99 -12.01
C ALA A 357 -10.28 -5.15 -12.85
N SER A 358 -9.53 -6.26 -12.95
CA SER A 358 -10.03 -7.49 -13.62
C SER A 358 -11.28 -8.10 -12.98
N LYS A 359 -11.66 -7.64 -11.77
CA LYS A 359 -12.83 -8.06 -10.99
C LYS A 359 -13.92 -6.97 -10.91
N GLY A 360 -13.78 -5.88 -11.67
CA GLY A 360 -14.72 -4.76 -11.67
C GLY A 360 -14.57 -3.81 -10.48
N LEU A 361 -13.38 -3.79 -9.87
CA LEU A 361 -13.05 -2.94 -8.72
C LEU A 361 -11.98 -1.93 -9.12
N HIS A 362 -12.19 -0.66 -8.76
CA HIS A 362 -11.20 0.39 -8.90
C HIS A 362 -10.44 0.60 -7.59
N THR A 363 -9.13 0.85 -7.68
CA THR A 363 -8.27 1.11 -6.52
C THR A 363 -7.66 2.50 -6.64
N GLU A 364 -7.84 3.31 -5.62
CA GLU A 364 -7.16 4.59 -5.42
C GLU A 364 -6.18 4.48 -4.26
N TYR A 365 -5.03 5.14 -4.35
CA TYR A 365 -4.04 5.19 -3.26
C TYR A 365 -3.88 6.62 -2.78
N THR A 366 -4.25 6.89 -1.53
CA THR A 366 -4.03 8.20 -0.90
C THR A 366 -2.70 8.18 -0.14
N PRO A 367 -1.73 9.06 -0.46
CA PRO A 367 -0.48 9.13 0.29
C PRO A 367 -0.72 9.74 1.68
N LEU A 368 -0.23 9.06 2.71
CA LEU A 368 -0.25 9.47 4.10
C LEU A 368 1.17 9.60 4.63
N ALA A 369 1.48 10.70 5.30
CA ALA A 369 2.78 10.88 5.94
C ALA A 369 2.89 9.96 7.17
N VAL A 370 3.88 9.08 7.16
CA VAL A 370 4.33 8.31 8.34
C VAL A 370 5.41 9.10 9.08
N GLY A 371 6.27 9.80 8.33
CA GLY A 371 7.45 10.47 8.86
C GLY A 371 8.56 9.50 9.26
N GLU A 372 9.64 10.03 9.85
CA GLU A 372 10.76 9.22 10.34
C GLU A 372 10.37 8.46 11.62
N LEU A 373 10.39 7.13 11.54
CA LEU A 373 10.21 6.25 12.69
C LEU A 373 11.56 6.07 13.42
N GLY A 374 11.69 6.67 14.61
CA GLY A 374 12.90 6.57 15.42
C GLY A 374 13.22 5.15 15.88
N ASP A 375 14.49 4.89 16.20
CA ASP A 375 14.99 3.58 16.62
C ASP A 375 14.28 3.02 17.86
N GLU A 376 13.71 3.89 18.70
CA GLU A 376 12.89 3.49 19.85
C GLU A 376 11.66 2.66 19.49
N VAL A 377 11.06 2.91 18.32
CA VAL A 377 9.88 2.16 17.84
C VAL A 377 10.23 0.68 17.64
N TRP A 378 11.47 0.42 17.22
CA TRP A 378 11.99 -0.88 16.84
C TRP A 378 12.68 -1.64 17.98
N GLN A 379 12.73 -1.06 19.18
CA GLN A 379 13.38 -1.72 20.32
C GLN A 379 12.70 -3.05 20.65
N GLY A 380 13.48 -4.12 20.60
CA GLY A 380 13.01 -5.48 20.88
C GLY A 380 12.29 -6.16 19.72
N VAL A 381 12.17 -5.48 18.57
CA VAL A 381 11.75 -6.05 17.29
C VAL A 381 12.97 -6.57 16.55
N ARG A 382 12.86 -7.77 15.97
CA ARG A 382 13.97 -8.42 15.28
C ARG A 382 14.33 -7.75 13.96
N ASN A 383 13.35 -7.47 13.12
CA ASN A 383 13.53 -6.80 11.83
C ASN A 383 12.60 -5.59 11.70
N LYS A 384 13.13 -4.48 11.18
CA LYS A 384 12.27 -3.35 10.76
C LYS A 384 11.48 -3.82 9.53
N TYR A 385 10.17 -3.62 9.54
CA TYR A 385 9.30 -4.01 8.43
C TYR A 385 8.74 -2.78 7.69
N TRP A 386 9.25 -1.58 7.94
CA TRP A 386 8.84 -0.37 7.23
C TRP A 386 9.99 0.64 7.19
N THR A 387 10.32 1.18 6.01
CA THR A 387 11.51 2.03 5.83
C THR A 387 11.25 3.40 5.20
N PHE A 388 10.14 3.62 4.49
CA PHE A 388 9.88 4.88 3.80
C PHE A 388 8.80 5.76 4.46
N GLU A 389 8.87 7.08 4.25
CA GLU A 389 8.10 8.07 5.02
C GLU A 389 6.63 8.22 4.60
N THR A 390 6.20 7.53 3.55
CA THR A 390 4.86 7.67 2.96
C THR A 390 4.14 6.32 2.89
N TYR A 391 2.97 6.25 3.51
CA TYR A 391 2.08 5.10 3.39
C TYR A 391 1.03 5.36 2.31
N PHE A 392 0.81 4.41 1.41
CA PHE A 392 -0.21 4.53 0.37
C PHE A 392 -1.49 3.82 0.82
N LEU A 393 -2.47 4.59 1.30
CA LEU A 393 -3.77 4.11 1.77
C LEU A 393 -4.63 3.62 0.60
N PRO A 394 -4.92 2.31 0.47
CA PRO A 394 -5.77 1.79 -0.59
C PRO A 394 -7.25 2.05 -0.30
N GLU A 395 -7.97 2.64 -1.24
CA GLU A 395 -9.42 2.67 -1.27
C GLU A 395 -9.93 1.93 -2.49
N VAL A 396 -10.69 0.85 -2.27
CA VAL A 396 -11.18 -0.02 -3.33
C VAL A 396 -12.70 0.00 -3.37
N ARG A 397 -13.26 0.27 -4.55
CA ARG A 397 -14.70 0.46 -4.80
C ARG A 397 -15.13 -0.24 -6.08
N HIS A 398 -16.42 -0.49 -6.26
CA HIS A 398 -16.95 -0.98 -7.54
C HIS A 398 -16.83 0.09 -8.63
N GLU A 399 -16.35 -0.29 -9.82
CA GLU A 399 -16.05 0.64 -10.93
C GLU A 399 -17.28 1.44 -11.42
N ALA A 400 -18.47 0.85 -11.34
CA ALA A 400 -19.74 1.51 -11.69
C ALA A 400 -20.06 2.79 -10.88
N GLN A 401 -19.27 3.10 -9.83
CA GLN A 401 -19.38 4.35 -9.10
C GLN A 401 -18.70 5.55 -9.81
N LEU A 402 -17.65 5.31 -10.60
CA LEU A 402 -16.89 6.40 -11.25
C LEU A 402 -17.65 7.03 -12.41
N GLU A 403 -18.38 6.23 -13.19
CA GLU A 403 -19.17 6.70 -14.33
C GLU A 403 -20.31 7.65 -13.91
N SER A 404 -20.91 7.42 -12.74
CA SER A 404 -22.01 8.26 -12.22
C SER A 404 -21.59 9.65 -11.76
N VAL A 405 -20.29 9.85 -11.49
CA VAL A 405 -19.71 11.16 -11.15
C VAL A 405 -19.38 11.93 -12.43
N ALA A 406 -18.87 11.24 -13.45
CA ALA A 406 -18.54 11.85 -14.74
C ALA A 406 -19.78 12.34 -15.54
N GLU A 407 -20.91 11.64 -15.43
CA GLU A 407 -22.16 12.07 -16.07
C GLU A 407 -22.84 13.27 -15.35
N GLY A 408 -22.45 13.58 -14.11
CA GLY A 408 -22.99 14.69 -13.32
C GLY A 408 -22.36 16.06 -13.58
N GLU A 409 -21.22 16.12 -14.27
CA GLU A 409 -20.48 17.36 -14.56
C GLU A 409 -20.59 17.83 -16.02
N GLY A 410 -21.39 17.15 -16.86
CA GLY A 410 -21.46 17.37 -18.31
C GLY A 410 -22.75 17.97 -18.88
N GLU A 411 -23.81 18.17 -18.09
CA GLU A 411 -25.09 18.70 -18.59
C GLU A 411 -25.41 20.07 -17.99
N GLY A 412 -24.80 21.10 -18.55
CA GLY A 412 -25.08 22.48 -18.13
C GLY A 412 -24.37 23.54 -18.95
N GLU A 413 -24.54 23.53 -20.29
CA GLU A 413 -24.53 24.73 -21.14
C GLU A 413 -24.67 24.31 -22.62
N GLU A 414 -25.91 24.22 -23.11
CA GLU A 414 -26.30 24.54 -24.49
C GLU A 414 -27.83 24.52 -24.61
N GLU A 415 -28.48 25.67 -24.38
CA GLU A 415 -29.70 26.10 -25.08
C GLU A 415 -29.89 27.62 -25.03
#